data_AF-A0A4Q1CSY7-F1
#
_entry.id   AF-A0A4Q1CSY7-F1
#
_cell.length_a   1.000
_cell.length_b   1.000
_cell.length_c   1.000
_cell.angle_alpha   90.00
_cell.angle_beta   90.00
_cell.angle_gamma   90.00
#
_symmetry.space_group_name_H-M   'P 1'
#
loop_
_entity.id
_entity.type
_entity.pdbx_description
1 polymer ?
#
loop_
_entity_poly.entity_id
_entity_poly.type
_entity_poly.pdbx_seq_one_letter_code
_entity_poly.pdbx_strand_id
1 'polypeptide(L)'
;MPIVVAAIAVVLLVAGVCWVLLFPETVESLRQAIAKRLGGFRRRAGQVGDRVGHGATRVRSGVREEVGAVHGALRRHWLILVVAAALLLIPPIVIFVTRQTVVLEDFRGDDLAESSSMVAQLLRGERLTPPPPPPPEVFTTAEVRRLRPEIVTADRKWGQIDPDLQQRVLAIYEVMRRQYGYEMVLIEGYRSPQRQAELMAGGKATRAGAWQSCHQYGLGVDSAPIRDGKLQWDMEDPWTRRGYFLYGELAEQASLDWGGNWRSIKDYVHVEMTDRCRAARVAKREELSRQG
;
A
#
# COMPACT_ATOMS: atom_id res chain seq x y z
N MET A 1 3.39 17.27 6.88
CA MET A 1 2.68 17.96 7.97
C MET A 1 1.95 19.23 7.52
N PRO A 2 2.56 20.23 6.85
CA PRO A 2 1.84 21.47 6.48
C PRO A 2 0.70 21.26 5.47
N ILE A 3 0.86 20.30 4.55
CA ILE A 3 -0.15 19.96 3.53
C ILE A 3 -1.41 19.36 4.16
N VAL A 4 -1.25 18.52 5.20
CA VAL A 4 -2.39 17.89 5.89
C VAL A 4 -3.17 18.92 6.70
N VAL A 5 -2.47 19.85 7.37
CA VAL A 5 -3.11 20.94 8.11
C VAL A 5 -3.86 21.88 7.16
N ALA A 6 -3.28 22.22 6.01
CA ALA A 6 -3.93 23.02 4.98
C ALA A 6 -5.17 22.32 4.41
N ALA A 7 -5.10 21.00 4.15
CA ALA A 7 -6.24 20.22 3.68
C ALA A 7 -7.38 20.18 4.71
N ILE A 8 -7.07 19.98 5.99
CA ILE A 8 -8.08 20.01 7.07
C ILE A 8 -8.73 21.39 7.17
N ALA A 9 -7.93 22.47 7.08
CA ALA A 9 -8.45 23.83 7.13
C ALA A 9 -9.40 24.13 5.96
N VAL A 10 -9.08 23.67 4.75
CA VAL A 10 -9.96 23.79 3.58
C VAL A 10 -11.25 23.00 3.77
N VAL A 11 -11.18 21.77 4.29
CA VAL A 11 -12.38 20.95 4.56
C VAL A 11 -13.30 21.62 5.58
N LEU A 12 -12.74 22.17 6.67
CA LEU A 12 -13.52 22.88 7.69
C LEU A 12 -14.15 24.17 7.15
N LEU A 13 -13.43 24.90 6.31
CA LEU A 13 -13.95 26.11 5.67
C LEU A 13 -15.11 25.81 4.72
N VAL A 14 -14.96 24.77 3.88
CA VAL A 14 -16.01 24.32 2.96
C VAL A 14 -17.21 23.78 3.74
N ALA A 15 -17.00 23.01 4.81
CA ALA A 15 -18.07 22.54 5.67
C ALA A 15 -18.84 23.70 6.33
N GLY A 16 -18.13 24.75 6.76
CA GLY A 16 -18.74 25.97 7.29
C GLY A 16 -19.59 26.73 6.26
N VAL A 17 -19.08 26.88 5.03
CA VAL A 17 -19.83 27.53 3.93
C VAL A 17 -21.06 26.68 3.55
N CYS A 18 -20.91 25.36 3.46
CA CYS A 18 -22.02 24.46 3.20
C CYS A 18 -23.07 24.50 4.32
N TRP A 19 -22.67 24.57 5.59
CA TRP A 19 -23.60 24.73 6.71
C TRP A 19 -24.42 26.02 6.56
N VAL A 20 -23.75 27.14 6.30
CA VAL A 20 -24.40 28.45 6.14
C VAL A 20 -25.42 28.45 4.99
N LEU A 21 -25.10 27.76 3.90
CA LEU A 21 -25.98 27.67 2.73
C LEU A 21 -27.12 26.66 2.90
N LEU A 22 -26.91 25.57 3.63
CA LEU A 22 -27.90 24.50 3.81
C LEU A 22 -28.87 24.77 4.97
N PHE A 23 -28.46 25.55 5.98
CA PHE A 23 -29.25 25.82 7.17
C PHE A 23 -29.43 27.33 7.44
N PRO A 24 -30.01 28.11 6.50
CA PRO A 24 -30.12 29.57 6.62
C PRO A 24 -30.91 30.01 7.87
N GLU A 25 -31.92 29.23 8.27
CA GLU A 25 -32.71 29.46 9.48
C GLU A 25 -31.87 29.46 10.77
N THR A 26 -30.82 28.64 10.84
CA THR A 26 -29.91 28.58 12.00
C THR A 26 -28.97 29.77 12.07
N VAL A 27 -28.55 30.28 10.91
CA VAL A 27 -27.69 31.47 10.80
C VAL A 27 -28.47 32.73 11.17
N GLU A 28 -29.73 32.83 10.75
CA GLU A 28 -30.61 33.93 11.10
C GLU A 28 -30.97 33.91 12.59
N SER A 29 -31.23 32.72 13.15
CA SER A 29 -31.43 32.52 14.60
C SER A 29 -30.21 32.93 15.42
N LEU A 30 -28.99 32.59 14.95
CA LEU A 30 -27.74 32.97 15.58
C LEU A 30 -27.47 34.48 15.47
N ARG A 31 -27.76 35.08 14.31
CA ARG A 31 -27.71 36.55 14.12
C ARG A 31 -28.67 37.27 15.05
N GLN A 32 -29.89 36.77 15.21
CA GLN A 32 -30.87 37.35 16.13
C GLN A 32 -30.47 37.15 17.60
N ALA A 33 -29.86 36.02 17.96
CA ALA A 33 -29.32 35.80 19.30
C ALA A 33 -28.12 36.73 19.62
N ILE A 34 -27.24 36.93 18.64
CA ILE A 34 -26.11 37.86 18.72
C ILE A 34 -26.60 39.31 18.76
N ALA A 35 -27.58 39.68 17.93
CA ALA A 35 -28.20 40.99 17.91
C ALA A 35 -29.03 41.29 19.17
N LYS A 36 -29.62 40.29 19.82
CA LYS A 36 -30.24 40.42 21.15
C LYS A 36 -29.21 40.61 22.26
N ARG A 37 -28.07 39.91 22.19
CA ARG A 37 -26.94 40.11 23.13
C ARG A 37 -26.25 41.46 22.97
N LEU A 38 -26.07 41.93 21.73
CA LEU A 38 -25.47 43.24 21.43
C LEU A 38 -26.47 44.41 21.55
N GLY A 39 -27.75 44.18 21.24
CA GLY A 39 -28.85 45.14 21.37
C GLY A 39 -29.40 45.30 22.79
N GLY A 40 -29.10 44.34 23.69
CA GLY A 40 -29.36 44.45 25.12
C GLY A 40 -28.57 45.57 25.81
N PHE A 41 -27.53 46.10 25.17
CA PHE A 41 -26.76 47.24 25.68
C PHE A 41 -27.27 48.60 25.18
N ARG A 42 -28.31 48.64 24.33
CA ARG A 42 -28.85 49.89 23.74
C ARG A 42 -30.36 50.08 23.89
N ARG A 43 -31.03 49.29 24.74
CA ARG A 43 -32.44 49.49 25.13
C ARG A 43 -32.61 49.69 26.64
N ARG A 44 -31.84 50.64 27.17
CA ARG A 44 -32.18 51.40 28.38
C ARG A 44 -32.37 52.88 28.03
N ALA A 45 -33.17 53.16 27.01
CA ALA A 45 -33.73 54.48 26.70
C ALA A 45 -34.84 54.30 25.65
N GLY A 46 -36.04 54.81 25.93
CA GLY A 46 -37.14 54.91 24.98
C GLY A 46 -38.25 53.88 25.15
N GLN A 47 -39.14 54.12 26.13
CA GLN A 47 -40.44 53.45 26.24
C GLN A 47 -41.47 54.06 25.26
N VAL A 48 -42.54 53.27 25.05
CA VAL A 48 -43.94 53.62 24.67
C VAL A 48 -44.27 53.73 23.17
N GLY A 49 -45.28 52.97 22.75
CA GLY A 49 -45.95 53.14 21.45
C GLY A 49 -46.81 51.95 20.98
N ASP A 50 -47.90 51.66 21.70
CA ASP A 50 -49.19 51.07 21.30
C ASP A 50 -49.39 50.15 20.06
N ARG A 51 -49.93 48.96 20.38
CA ARG A 51 -51.15 48.27 19.87
C ARG A 51 -51.28 47.61 18.47
N VAL A 52 -52.05 46.50 18.55
CA VAL A 52 -52.82 45.73 17.53
C VAL A 52 -51.98 44.82 16.60
N GLY A 53 -52.27 43.54 16.39
CA GLY A 53 -53.31 42.63 16.86
C GLY A 53 -53.43 41.43 15.91
N HIS A 54 -53.79 40.28 16.49
CA HIS A 54 -54.45 39.11 15.88
C HIS A 54 -53.68 38.17 14.95
N GLY A 55 -53.91 36.86 15.17
CA GLY A 55 -53.81 35.86 14.10
C GLY A 55 -53.17 34.54 14.52
N ALA A 56 -53.79 33.81 15.45
CA ALA A 56 -53.50 32.39 15.63
C ALA A 56 -53.91 31.57 14.40
N THR A 57 -53.28 30.41 14.26
CA THR A 57 -53.63 29.26 13.39
C THR A 57 -53.12 29.25 11.94
N ARG A 58 -51.99 28.53 11.72
CA ARG A 58 -51.98 27.43 10.75
C ARG A 58 -50.75 26.52 10.91
N VAL A 59 -50.84 25.56 11.82
CA VAL A 59 -50.05 24.32 11.76
C VAL A 59 -50.87 23.33 10.94
N ARG A 60 -50.59 23.25 9.63
CA ARG A 60 -50.82 22.09 8.73
C ARG A 60 -50.65 22.47 7.26
N SER A 61 -49.41 22.64 6.80
CA SER A 61 -49.07 22.49 5.37
C SER A 61 -47.59 22.20 5.09
N GLY A 62 -46.76 21.95 6.12
CA GLY A 62 -45.30 21.92 5.98
C GLY A 62 -44.65 20.72 5.26
N VAL A 63 -45.41 19.70 4.83
CA VAL A 63 -44.77 18.45 4.30
C VAL A 63 -44.83 18.34 2.77
N ARG A 64 -45.61 19.18 2.07
CA ARG A 64 -45.67 19.15 0.58
C ARG A 64 -44.95 20.33 -0.10
N GLU A 65 -44.67 21.41 0.61
CA GLU A 65 -43.92 22.56 0.07
C GLU A 65 -42.39 22.39 0.17
N GLU A 66 -41.91 21.69 1.20
CA GLU A 66 -40.47 21.45 1.40
C GLU A 66 -39.86 20.52 0.33
N VAL A 67 -40.60 19.52 -0.15
CA VAL A 67 -40.12 18.62 -1.21
C VAL A 67 -39.97 19.35 -2.54
N GLY A 68 -40.88 20.29 -2.85
CA GLY A 68 -40.81 21.12 -4.06
C GLY A 68 -39.72 22.21 -3.99
N ALA A 69 -39.51 22.80 -2.81
CA ALA A 69 -38.45 23.78 -2.58
C ALA A 69 -37.06 23.15 -2.65
N VAL A 70 -36.89 21.94 -2.10
CA VAL A 70 -35.64 21.16 -2.20
C VAL A 70 -35.37 20.78 -3.66
N HIS A 71 -36.38 20.34 -4.41
CA HIS A 71 -36.22 20.00 -5.83
C HIS A 71 -35.89 21.24 -6.71
N GLY A 72 -36.49 22.39 -6.41
CA GLY A 72 -36.21 23.67 -7.08
C GLY A 72 -34.82 24.24 -6.76
N ALA A 73 -34.36 24.11 -5.51
CA ALA A 73 -33.01 24.49 -5.11
C ALA A 73 -31.94 23.58 -5.72
N LEU A 74 -32.20 22.26 -5.77
CA LEU A 74 -31.32 21.29 -6.44
C LEU A 74 -31.14 21.64 -7.92
N ARG A 75 -32.23 21.98 -8.61
CA ARG A 75 -32.20 22.36 -10.03
C ARG A 75 -31.55 23.73 -10.29
N ARG A 76 -31.56 24.63 -9.31
CA ARG A 76 -30.96 25.97 -9.43
C ARG A 76 -29.46 25.98 -9.13
N HIS A 77 -29.00 25.08 -8.27
CA HIS A 77 -27.61 25.01 -7.82
C HIS A 77 -26.88 23.73 -8.25
N TRP A 78 -27.43 22.96 -9.19
CA TRP A 78 -26.85 21.68 -9.65
C TRP A 78 -25.41 21.84 -10.14
N LEU A 79 -25.07 22.95 -10.82
CA LEU A 79 -23.69 23.24 -11.23
C LEU A 79 -22.74 23.40 -10.04
N ILE A 80 -23.18 24.06 -8.97
CA ILE A 80 -22.38 24.27 -7.76
C ILE A 80 -22.20 22.93 -7.03
N LEU A 81 -23.25 22.12 -6.95
CA LEU A 81 -23.21 20.78 -6.35
C LEU A 81 -22.29 19.83 -7.14
N VAL A 82 -22.32 19.89 -8.47
CA VAL A 82 -21.42 19.11 -9.34
C VAL A 82 -19.96 19.54 -9.15
N VAL A 83 -19.68 20.85 -9.09
CA VAL A 83 -18.32 21.36 -8.84
C VAL A 83 -17.82 20.96 -7.44
N ALA A 84 -18.67 21.04 -6.42
CA ALA A 84 -18.32 20.61 -5.06
C ALA A 84 -18.06 19.10 -4.97
N ALA A 85 -18.91 18.28 -5.62
CA ALA A 85 -18.72 16.84 -5.71
C ALA A 85 -17.44 16.50 -6.47
N ALA A 86 -17.14 17.20 -7.57
CA ALA A 86 -15.89 17.04 -8.31
C ALA A 86 -14.68 17.39 -7.43
N LEU A 87 -14.70 18.51 -6.70
CA LEU A 87 -13.62 18.89 -5.78
C LEU A 87 -13.40 17.88 -4.65
N LEU A 88 -14.45 17.17 -4.21
CA LEU A 88 -14.37 16.11 -3.19
C LEU A 88 -13.88 14.78 -3.74
N LEU A 89 -14.27 14.43 -4.98
CA LEU A 89 -13.99 13.13 -5.58
C LEU A 89 -12.71 13.11 -6.43
N ILE A 90 -12.30 14.25 -6.99
CA ILE A 90 -11.08 14.35 -7.80
C ILE A 90 -9.84 13.96 -6.98
N PRO A 91 -9.59 14.43 -5.75
CA PRO A 91 -8.40 14.03 -5.00
C PRO A 91 -8.30 12.52 -4.72
N PRO A 92 -9.34 11.81 -4.22
CA PRO A 92 -9.26 10.36 -4.04
C PRO A 92 -9.22 9.59 -5.37
N ILE A 93 -9.87 10.06 -6.44
CA ILE A 93 -9.76 9.44 -7.77
C ILE A 93 -8.35 9.64 -8.33
N VAL A 94 -7.78 10.84 -8.21
CA VAL A 94 -6.39 11.12 -8.60
C VAL A 94 -5.46 10.26 -7.76
N ILE A 95 -5.65 10.11 -6.45
CA ILE A 95 -4.83 9.20 -5.63
C ILE A 95 -5.00 7.74 -6.06
N PHE A 96 -6.21 7.31 -6.42
CA PHE A 96 -6.49 5.96 -6.89
C PHE A 96 -5.88 5.69 -8.27
N VAL A 97 -5.92 6.66 -9.18
CA VAL A 97 -5.35 6.58 -10.54
C VAL A 97 -3.83 6.79 -10.53
N THR A 98 -3.31 7.67 -9.67
CA THR A 98 -1.85 7.89 -9.47
C THR A 98 -1.22 6.87 -8.52
N ARG A 99 -2.01 6.01 -7.87
CA ARG A 99 -1.54 4.74 -7.30
C ARG A 99 -1.16 3.71 -8.38
N GLN A 100 -0.76 4.20 -9.56
CA GLN A 100 0.03 3.41 -10.48
C GLN A 100 1.23 2.88 -9.72
N THR A 101 1.27 1.55 -9.70
CA THR A 101 2.48 0.73 -9.72
C THR A 101 3.63 1.51 -10.35
N VAL A 102 4.81 1.45 -9.75
CA VAL A 102 6.02 2.09 -10.25
C VAL A 102 6.35 1.49 -11.62
N VAL A 103 5.67 1.92 -12.67
CA VAL A 103 6.04 1.64 -14.04
C VAL A 103 7.23 2.54 -14.28
N LEU A 104 8.43 1.98 -14.21
CA LEU A 104 9.62 2.65 -14.72
C LEU A 104 9.30 3.07 -16.16
N GLU A 105 9.51 4.35 -16.49
CA GLU A 105 9.27 4.90 -17.83
C GLU A 105 9.95 4.12 -18.97
N ASP A 106 10.97 3.31 -18.64
CA ASP A 106 11.67 2.42 -19.55
C ASP A 106 10.94 1.09 -19.86
N PHE A 107 9.79 0.79 -19.24
CA PHE A 107 9.05 -0.47 -19.45
C PHE A 107 7.81 -0.27 -20.32
N ARG A 108 7.83 -0.86 -21.52
CA ARG A 108 6.68 -0.90 -22.42
C ARG A 108 5.83 -2.14 -22.08
N GLY A 109 4.51 -2.03 -22.19
CA GLY A 109 3.59 -3.13 -21.89
C GLY A 109 3.83 -4.40 -22.72
N ASP A 110 4.44 -4.27 -23.89
CA ASP A 110 4.78 -5.40 -24.78
C ASP A 110 5.84 -6.31 -24.15
N ASP A 111 6.88 -5.74 -23.51
CA ASP A 111 7.95 -6.51 -22.85
C ASP A 111 7.39 -7.36 -21.69
N LEU A 112 6.42 -6.81 -20.96
CA LEU A 112 5.74 -7.51 -19.87
C LEU A 112 4.88 -8.67 -20.37
N ALA A 113 4.18 -8.50 -21.49
CA ALA A 113 3.38 -9.56 -22.09
C ALA A 113 4.27 -10.71 -22.59
N GLU A 114 5.41 -10.38 -23.20
CA GLU A 114 6.40 -11.37 -23.62
C GLU A 114 6.98 -12.14 -22.43
N SER A 115 7.43 -11.44 -21.38
CA SER A 115 7.89 -12.05 -20.12
C SER A 115 6.85 -13.01 -19.52
N SER A 116 5.59 -12.59 -19.42
CA SER A 116 4.52 -13.42 -18.85
C SER A 116 4.30 -14.70 -19.66
N SER A 117 4.33 -14.58 -20.99
CA SER A 117 4.24 -15.74 -21.88
C SER A 117 5.41 -16.70 -21.69
N MET A 118 6.62 -16.18 -21.48
CA MET A 118 7.84 -16.96 -21.29
C MET A 118 7.86 -17.67 -19.94
N VAL A 119 7.52 -16.97 -18.84
CA VAL A 119 7.36 -17.57 -17.51
C VAL A 119 6.35 -18.73 -17.58
N ALA A 120 5.19 -18.51 -18.20
CA ALA A 120 4.17 -19.53 -18.35
C ALA A 120 4.60 -20.70 -19.26
N GLN A 121 5.47 -20.47 -20.25
CA GLN A 121 6.01 -21.53 -21.09
C GLN A 121 7.02 -22.40 -20.32
N LEU A 122 7.96 -21.76 -19.61
CA LEU A 122 8.97 -22.44 -18.81
C LEU A 122 8.32 -23.34 -17.75
N LEU A 123 7.29 -22.82 -17.06
CA LEU A 123 6.56 -23.59 -16.05
C LEU A 123 5.75 -24.76 -16.59
N ARG A 124 5.43 -24.80 -17.90
CA ARG A 124 4.65 -25.88 -18.53
C ARG A 124 5.52 -26.96 -19.18
N GLY A 125 6.68 -26.60 -19.71
CA GLY A 125 7.42 -27.45 -20.65
C GLY A 125 8.67 -28.11 -20.07
N GLU A 126 9.36 -27.46 -19.13
CA GLU A 126 10.70 -27.88 -18.72
C GLU A 126 10.88 -27.84 -17.21
N ARG A 127 11.45 -28.91 -16.64
CA ARG A 127 11.92 -28.87 -15.25
C ARG A 127 13.28 -28.18 -15.23
N LEU A 128 13.28 -26.93 -14.81
CA LEU A 128 14.48 -26.11 -14.69
C LEU A 128 15.39 -26.66 -13.61
N THR A 129 16.69 -26.64 -13.90
CA THR A 129 17.74 -27.00 -12.95
C THR A 129 18.39 -25.72 -12.42
N PRO A 130 18.77 -25.69 -11.13
CA PRO A 130 19.45 -24.54 -10.59
C PRO A 130 20.76 -24.23 -11.33
N PRO A 131 21.07 -22.94 -11.55
CA PRO A 131 22.36 -22.55 -12.09
C PRO A 131 23.49 -22.98 -11.15
N PRO A 132 24.73 -23.13 -11.66
CA PRO A 132 25.88 -23.39 -10.81
C PRO A 132 26.03 -22.29 -9.75
N PRO A 133 26.37 -22.63 -8.49
CA PRO A 133 26.54 -21.63 -7.45
C PRO A 133 27.69 -20.68 -7.82
N PRO A 134 27.55 -19.37 -7.55
CA PRO A 134 28.63 -18.43 -7.78
C PRO A 134 29.80 -18.70 -6.79
N PRO A 135 30.99 -18.13 -7.07
CA PRO A 135 32.13 -18.25 -6.17
C PRO A 135 31.78 -17.82 -4.73
N PRO A 136 32.20 -18.56 -3.68
CA PRO A 136 31.85 -18.26 -2.29
C PRO A 136 32.26 -16.85 -1.82
N GLU A 137 33.26 -16.26 -2.46
CA GLU A 137 33.79 -14.93 -2.19
C GLU A 137 32.72 -13.84 -2.38
N VAL A 138 31.79 -14.05 -3.31
CA VAL A 138 30.66 -13.15 -3.59
C VAL A 138 29.83 -12.88 -2.33
N PHE A 139 29.69 -13.88 -1.46
CA PHE A 139 28.90 -13.79 -0.23
C PHE A 139 29.72 -13.38 1.00
N THR A 140 31.03 -13.25 0.88
CA THR A 140 31.93 -13.04 2.02
C THR A 140 32.84 -11.82 1.86
N THR A 141 32.54 -10.96 0.88
CA THR A 141 33.23 -9.68 0.68
C THR A 141 33.17 -8.80 1.93
N ALA A 142 34.13 -7.89 2.06
CA ALA A 142 34.17 -6.93 3.17
C ALA A 142 32.88 -6.09 3.26
N GLU A 143 32.28 -5.79 2.11
CA GLU A 143 31.02 -5.05 2.03
C GLU A 143 29.84 -5.86 2.59
N VAL A 144 29.70 -7.14 2.18
CA VAL A 144 28.66 -8.04 2.71
C VAL A 144 28.80 -8.18 4.23
N ARG A 145 30.01 -8.46 4.72
CA ARG A 145 30.27 -8.61 6.16
C ARG A 145 29.91 -7.38 6.98
N ARG A 146 29.99 -6.18 6.39
CA ARG A 146 29.69 -4.92 7.05
C ARG A 146 28.20 -4.56 6.97
N LEU A 147 27.59 -4.69 5.79
CA LEU A 147 26.24 -4.18 5.52
C LEU A 147 25.14 -5.22 5.73
N ARG A 148 25.46 -6.50 5.48
CA ARG A 148 24.53 -7.64 5.48
C ARG A 148 25.21 -8.91 6.02
N PRO A 149 25.75 -8.88 7.26
CA PRO A 149 26.49 -10.02 7.82
C PRO A 149 25.67 -11.32 7.86
N GLU A 150 24.34 -11.23 7.93
CA GLU A 150 23.41 -12.36 7.89
C GLU A 150 23.56 -13.22 6.61
N ILE A 151 23.96 -12.63 5.49
CA ILE A 151 24.15 -13.33 4.21
C ILE A 151 25.27 -14.36 4.33
N VAL A 152 26.35 -14.07 5.06
CA VAL A 152 27.54 -14.94 5.13
C VAL A 152 27.19 -16.37 5.56
N THR A 153 26.22 -16.52 6.45
CA THR A 153 25.84 -17.82 7.04
C THR A 153 24.52 -18.38 6.49
N ALA A 154 23.94 -17.75 5.47
CA ALA A 154 22.67 -18.17 4.88
C ALA A 154 22.77 -19.54 4.17
N ASP A 155 21.70 -20.34 4.24
CA ASP A 155 21.61 -21.61 3.50
C ASP A 155 21.08 -21.35 2.08
N ARG A 156 21.84 -21.79 1.08
CA ARG A 156 21.57 -21.61 -0.36
C ARG A 156 21.28 -22.93 -1.06
N LYS A 157 20.88 -23.97 -0.31
CA LYS A 157 20.56 -25.27 -0.88
C LYS A 157 19.17 -25.25 -1.48
N TRP A 158 19.12 -25.34 -2.81
CA TRP A 158 17.87 -25.46 -3.56
C TRP A 158 16.99 -26.63 -3.12
N GLY A 159 17.57 -27.73 -2.67
CA GLY A 159 16.83 -28.93 -2.24
C GLY A 159 15.98 -28.76 -0.96
N GLN A 160 16.09 -27.63 -0.27
CA GLN A 160 15.24 -27.31 0.90
C GLN A 160 14.16 -26.26 0.58
N ILE A 161 14.06 -25.85 -0.68
CA ILE A 161 13.01 -24.98 -1.19
C ILE A 161 11.90 -25.88 -1.74
N ASP A 162 10.64 -25.49 -1.54
CA ASP A 162 9.51 -26.20 -2.10
C ASP A 162 9.66 -26.33 -3.63
N PRO A 163 9.41 -27.52 -4.23
CA PRO A 163 9.66 -27.73 -5.66
C PRO A 163 8.90 -26.77 -6.58
N ASP A 164 7.68 -26.37 -6.23
CA ASP A 164 6.91 -25.42 -7.04
C ASP A 164 7.51 -24.01 -6.94
N LEU A 165 7.89 -23.58 -5.73
CA LEU A 165 8.58 -22.29 -5.54
C LEU A 165 9.91 -22.27 -6.28
N GLN A 166 10.67 -23.36 -6.19
CA GLN A 166 11.93 -23.52 -6.90
C GLN A 166 11.74 -23.34 -8.41
N GLN A 167 10.76 -24.01 -9.03
CA GLN A 167 10.55 -23.90 -10.49
C GLN A 167 10.14 -22.48 -10.90
N ARG A 168 9.29 -21.81 -10.13
CA ARG A 168 8.89 -20.41 -10.38
C ARG A 168 10.08 -19.45 -10.28
N VAL A 169 10.89 -19.58 -9.25
CA VAL A 169 12.09 -18.74 -9.06
C VAL A 169 13.10 -18.98 -10.18
N LEU A 170 13.32 -20.23 -10.60
CA LEU A 170 14.21 -20.55 -11.71
C LEU A 170 13.69 -20.00 -13.05
N ALA A 171 12.37 -20.02 -13.27
CA ALA A 171 11.78 -19.41 -14.46
C ALA A 171 11.99 -17.90 -14.48
N ILE A 172 11.83 -17.23 -13.33
CA ILE A 172 12.13 -15.80 -13.17
C ILE A 172 13.60 -15.53 -13.47
N TYR A 173 14.53 -16.31 -12.92
CA TYR A 173 15.96 -16.14 -13.16
C TYR A 173 16.30 -16.25 -14.65
N GLU A 174 15.66 -17.20 -15.34
CA GLU A 174 15.91 -17.41 -16.77
C GLU A 174 15.38 -16.26 -17.63
N VAL A 175 14.23 -15.68 -17.28
CA VAL A 175 13.69 -14.49 -17.96
C VAL A 175 14.55 -13.26 -17.64
N MET A 176 14.92 -13.04 -16.38
CA MET A 176 15.84 -11.98 -15.95
C MET A 176 17.13 -11.99 -16.76
N ARG A 177 17.71 -13.18 -16.94
CA ARG A 177 18.94 -13.37 -17.71
C ARG A 177 18.73 -13.15 -19.21
N ARG A 178 17.76 -13.84 -19.81
CA ARG A 178 17.61 -13.89 -21.28
C ARG A 178 17.02 -12.60 -21.87
N GLN A 179 16.06 -11.98 -21.20
CA GLN A 179 15.37 -10.79 -21.71
C GLN A 179 16.02 -9.49 -21.22
N TYR A 180 16.52 -9.48 -19.98
CA TYR A 180 16.95 -8.25 -19.33
C TYR A 180 18.45 -8.18 -19.01
N GLY A 181 19.19 -9.28 -19.22
CA GLY A 181 20.63 -9.33 -18.94
C GLY A 181 20.99 -9.23 -17.45
N TYR A 182 20.05 -9.54 -16.56
CA TYR A 182 20.29 -9.61 -15.12
C TYR A 182 20.60 -11.04 -14.69
N GLU A 183 21.83 -11.26 -14.24
CA GLU A 183 22.19 -12.50 -13.54
C GLU A 183 21.67 -12.43 -12.11
N MET A 184 20.92 -13.44 -11.71
CA MET A 184 20.29 -13.54 -10.39
C MET A 184 20.95 -14.63 -9.55
N VAL A 185 21.10 -14.37 -8.26
CA VAL A 185 21.75 -15.28 -7.31
C VAL A 185 20.84 -15.53 -6.11
N LEU A 186 20.74 -16.79 -5.71
CA LEU A 186 20.07 -17.20 -4.48
C LEU A 186 20.91 -16.75 -3.26
N ILE A 187 20.31 -15.93 -2.42
CA ILE A 187 20.90 -15.43 -1.17
C ILE A 187 20.57 -16.36 -0.02
N GLU A 188 19.29 -16.69 0.16
CA GLU A 188 18.82 -17.59 1.20
C GLU A 188 17.56 -18.33 0.74
N GLY A 189 17.56 -19.65 0.85
CA GLY A 189 16.39 -20.49 0.61
C GLY A 189 15.73 -20.86 1.93
N TYR A 190 16.10 -22.01 2.49
CA TYR A 190 15.61 -22.44 3.79
C TYR A 190 16.33 -21.74 4.95
N ARG A 191 15.58 -21.42 6.00
CA ARG A 191 16.12 -20.85 7.24
C ARG A 191 15.59 -21.64 8.44
N SER A 192 16.47 -22.16 9.28
CA SER A 192 16.05 -22.93 10.44
C SER A 192 15.36 -22.04 11.50
N PRO A 193 14.47 -22.61 12.35
CA PRO A 193 13.86 -21.87 13.46
C PRO A 193 14.88 -21.29 14.45
N GLN A 194 15.99 -21.99 14.69
CA GLN A 194 17.07 -21.54 15.56
C GLN A 194 17.73 -20.29 14.98
N ARG A 195 18.11 -20.35 13.69
CA ARG A 195 18.66 -19.20 12.96
C ARG A 195 17.67 -18.04 12.90
N GLN A 196 16.38 -18.31 12.70
CA GLN A 196 15.34 -17.28 12.71
C GLN A 196 15.30 -16.55 14.07
N ALA A 197 15.39 -17.30 15.18
CA ALA A 197 15.43 -16.71 16.52
C ALA A 197 16.70 -15.87 16.75
N GLU A 198 17.86 -16.32 16.27
CA GLU A 198 19.13 -15.57 16.32
C GLU A 198 19.04 -14.26 15.52
N LEU A 199 18.52 -14.31 14.30
CA LEU A 199 18.35 -13.13 13.45
C LEU A 199 17.35 -12.13 14.03
N MET A 200 16.27 -12.62 14.64
CA MET A 200 15.31 -11.78 15.36
C MET A 200 15.98 -11.11 16.56
N ALA A 201 16.77 -11.85 17.36
CA ALA A 201 17.51 -11.28 18.49
C ALA A 201 18.52 -10.21 18.05
N GLY A 202 19.11 -10.36 16.86
CA GLY A 202 19.97 -9.34 16.25
C GLY A 202 19.23 -8.08 15.77
N GLY A 203 17.91 -8.15 15.55
CA GLY A 203 17.03 -7.00 15.26
C GLY A 203 17.21 -6.28 13.93
N LYS A 204 18.16 -6.71 13.08
CA LYS A 204 18.48 -6.08 11.79
C LYS A 204 17.82 -6.78 10.60
N ALA A 205 17.92 -8.10 10.53
CA ALA A 205 17.49 -8.87 9.36
C ALA A 205 16.00 -9.18 9.37
N THR A 206 15.40 -9.40 10.54
CA THR A 206 13.99 -9.80 10.64
C THR A 206 13.38 -9.41 11.99
N ARG A 207 12.07 -9.22 12.01
CA ARG A 207 11.27 -9.06 13.24
C ARG A 207 10.40 -10.28 13.55
N ALA A 208 10.45 -11.30 12.70
CA ALA A 208 9.66 -12.51 12.84
C ALA A 208 10.39 -13.50 13.75
N GLY A 209 9.68 -14.08 14.71
CA GLY A 209 10.20 -15.13 15.58
C GLY A 209 10.25 -16.49 14.89
N ALA A 210 10.68 -17.49 15.65
CA ALA A 210 10.66 -18.87 15.19
C ALA A 210 9.25 -19.29 14.74
N TRP A 211 9.18 -19.87 13.55
CA TRP A 211 8.00 -20.39 12.85
C TRP A 211 7.06 -19.30 12.33
N GLN A 212 7.56 -18.08 12.16
CA GLN A 212 6.79 -16.95 11.66
C GLN A 212 7.21 -16.49 10.26
N SER A 213 8.29 -17.04 9.68
CA SER A 213 8.79 -16.71 8.34
C SER A 213 8.59 -17.86 7.35
N CYS A 214 8.34 -17.54 6.08
CA CYS A 214 8.12 -18.51 5.01
C CYS A 214 9.37 -19.31 4.63
N HIS A 215 10.57 -18.77 4.86
CA HIS A 215 11.84 -19.51 4.70
C HIS A 215 11.90 -20.79 5.53
N GLN A 216 11.25 -20.81 6.70
CA GLN A 216 11.26 -21.96 7.60
C GLN A 216 10.43 -23.14 7.10
N TYR A 217 9.66 -22.92 6.05
CA TYR A 217 8.82 -23.91 5.39
C TYR A 217 9.28 -24.19 3.96
N GLY A 218 10.41 -23.62 3.52
CA GLY A 218 10.85 -23.67 2.12
C GLY A 218 9.93 -22.91 1.16
N LEU A 219 9.09 -22.00 1.67
CA LEU A 219 8.06 -21.28 0.93
C LEU A 219 8.38 -19.79 0.72
N GLY A 220 9.60 -19.38 1.05
CA GLY A 220 10.13 -18.05 0.75
C GLY A 220 11.60 -18.16 0.36
N VAL A 221 12.05 -17.26 -0.52
CA VAL A 221 13.44 -17.16 -0.96
C VAL A 221 13.88 -15.71 -1.07
N ASP A 222 15.16 -15.48 -0.78
CA ASP A 222 15.82 -14.20 -0.97
C ASP A 222 16.78 -14.31 -2.17
N SER A 223 16.67 -13.38 -3.11
CA SER A 223 17.50 -13.33 -4.32
C SER A 223 18.08 -11.93 -4.53
N ALA A 224 19.26 -11.84 -5.15
CA ALA A 224 19.84 -10.55 -5.53
C ALA A 224 20.44 -10.61 -6.94
N PRO A 225 20.37 -9.50 -7.71
CA PRO A 225 21.17 -9.35 -8.90
C PRO A 225 22.67 -9.36 -8.57
N ILE A 226 23.48 -9.85 -9.50
CA ILE A 226 24.95 -9.77 -9.44
C ILE A 226 25.49 -8.97 -10.62
N ARG A 227 26.45 -8.09 -10.36
CA ARG A 227 27.18 -7.31 -11.36
C ARG A 227 28.64 -7.18 -10.93
N ASP A 228 29.56 -7.44 -11.84
CA ASP A 228 31.02 -7.40 -11.58
C ASP A 228 31.46 -8.23 -10.37
N GLY A 229 30.85 -9.42 -10.20
CA GLY A 229 31.13 -10.33 -9.07
C GLY A 229 30.64 -9.83 -7.72
N LYS A 230 29.82 -8.77 -7.68
CA LYS A 230 29.25 -8.19 -6.46
C LYS A 230 27.75 -8.28 -6.48
N LEU A 231 27.20 -8.77 -5.37
CA LEU A 231 25.77 -8.68 -5.10
C LEU A 231 25.33 -7.21 -5.06
N GLN A 232 24.17 -6.94 -5.63
CA GLN A 232 23.63 -5.59 -5.78
C GLN A 232 22.37 -5.48 -4.93
N TRP A 233 22.36 -4.56 -3.95
CA TRP A 233 21.23 -4.34 -3.03
C TRP A 233 20.92 -2.85 -2.80
N ASP A 234 21.73 -1.96 -3.37
CA ASP A 234 21.55 -0.52 -3.23
C ASP A 234 20.41 -0.04 -4.11
N MET A 235 19.28 0.32 -3.50
CA MET A 235 18.11 0.81 -4.23
C MET A 235 18.27 2.26 -4.74
N GLU A 236 19.34 2.96 -4.34
CA GLU A 236 19.69 4.27 -4.92
C GLU A 236 20.36 4.11 -6.29
N ASP A 237 21.03 2.98 -6.54
CA ASP A 237 21.58 2.65 -7.86
C ASP A 237 20.45 2.33 -8.86
N PRO A 238 20.32 3.09 -9.97
CA PRO A 238 19.22 2.91 -10.92
C PRO A 238 19.17 1.51 -11.54
N TRP A 239 20.33 0.90 -11.80
CA TRP A 239 20.42 -0.44 -12.38
C TRP A 239 19.92 -1.50 -11.38
N THR A 240 20.33 -1.41 -10.13
CA THR A 240 19.90 -2.31 -9.05
C THR A 240 18.40 -2.18 -8.79
N ARG A 241 17.92 -0.94 -8.67
CA ARG A 241 16.50 -0.63 -8.50
C ARG A 241 15.66 -1.22 -9.63
N ARG A 242 16.08 -1.04 -10.89
CA ARG A 242 15.41 -1.64 -12.05
C ARG A 242 15.38 -3.17 -11.96
N GLY A 243 16.50 -3.80 -11.61
CA GLY A 243 16.59 -5.26 -11.47
C GLY A 243 15.63 -5.82 -10.43
N TYR A 244 15.46 -5.14 -9.29
CA TYR A 244 14.50 -5.57 -8.28
C TYR A 244 13.04 -5.35 -8.67
N PHE A 245 12.71 -4.26 -9.37
CA PHE A 245 11.34 -4.07 -9.88
C PHE A 245 10.98 -5.13 -10.92
N LEU A 246 11.89 -5.42 -11.85
CA LEU A 246 11.78 -6.54 -12.79
C LEU A 246 11.54 -7.88 -12.07
N TYR A 247 12.37 -8.17 -11.07
CA TYR A 247 12.25 -9.39 -10.28
C TYR A 247 10.88 -9.49 -9.60
N GLY A 248 10.38 -8.37 -9.05
CA GLY A 248 9.04 -8.30 -8.44
C GLY A 248 7.90 -8.51 -9.42
N GLU A 249 7.95 -7.88 -10.60
CA GLU A 249 6.93 -8.05 -11.64
C GLU A 249 6.88 -9.49 -12.16
N LEU A 250 8.04 -10.08 -12.41
CA LEU A 250 8.14 -11.49 -12.81
C LEU A 250 7.67 -12.44 -11.70
N ALA A 251 7.90 -12.09 -10.42
CA ALA A 251 7.37 -12.84 -9.29
C ALA A 251 5.83 -12.85 -9.29
N GLU A 252 5.20 -11.69 -9.49
CA GLU A 252 3.73 -11.61 -9.60
C GLU A 252 3.18 -12.42 -10.79
N GLN A 253 3.84 -12.33 -11.96
CA GLN A 253 3.47 -13.14 -13.13
C GLN A 253 3.60 -14.65 -12.85
N ALA A 254 4.60 -15.03 -12.05
CA ALA A 254 4.77 -16.39 -11.56
C ALA A 254 3.86 -16.74 -10.37
N SER A 255 2.86 -15.90 -10.04
CA SER A 255 1.94 -16.07 -8.90
C SER A 255 2.65 -16.20 -7.54
N LEU A 256 3.72 -15.43 -7.35
CA LEU A 256 4.41 -15.25 -6.08
C LEU A 256 4.15 -13.84 -5.55
N ASP A 257 4.21 -13.69 -4.23
CA ASP A 257 4.19 -12.37 -3.60
C ASP A 257 5.62 -11.86 -3.44
N TRP A 258 5.84 -10.61 -3.82
CA TRP A 258 7.13 -9.94 -3.70
C TRP A 258 7.19 -8.98 -2.51
N GLY A 259 8.25 -9.06 -1.71
CA GLY A 259 8.43 -8.24 -0.50
C GLY A 259 8.57 -6.74 -0.77
N GLY A 260 8.93 -6.35 -2.00
CA GLY A 260 8.93 -4.94 -2.43
C GLY A 260 7.54 -4.28 -2.46
N ASN A 261 6.47 -5.09 -2.50
CA ASN A 261 5.08 -4.64 -2.45
C ASN A 261 4.52 -4.51 -1.02
N TRP A 262 5.26 -4.92 0.00
CA TRP A 262 4.79 -4.80 1.37
C TRP A 262 4.55 -3.34 1.76
N ARG A 263 3.48 -3.10 2.54
CA ARG A 263 3.05 -1.75 2.95
C ARG A 263 4.06 -1.03 3.84
N SER A 264 4.88 -1.78 4.56
CA SER A 264 5.90 -1.29 5.48
C SER A 264 7.04 -2.29 5.55
N ILE A 265 8.26 -1.81 5.75
CA ILE A 265 9.48 -2.65 5.84
C ILE A 265 9.61 -3.48 4.56
N LYS A 266 9.73 -2.79 3.42
CA LYS A 266 9.87 -3.44 2.12
C LYS A 266 11.13 -4.30 2.08
N ASP A 267 10.97 -5.50 1.55
CA ASP A 267 12.06 -6.45 1.37
C ASP A 267 12.20 -6.82 -0.10
N TYR A 268 13.04 -6.09 -0.81
CA TYR A 268 13.16 -6.21 -2.27
C TYR A 268 13.80 -7.53 -2.72
N VAL A 269 14.56 -8.20 -1.85
CA VAL A 269 15.16 -9.50 -2.18
C VAL A 269 14.17 -10.65 -2.10
N HIS A 270 13.07 -10.46 -1.37
CA HIS A 270 12.21 -11.52 -0.91
C HIS A 270 11.05 -11.83 -1.85
N VAL A 271 10.80 -13.12 -2.11
CA VAL A 271 9.54 -13.60 -2.69
C VAL A 271 9.02 -14.81 -1.91
N GLU A 272 7.70 -14.95 -1.81
CA GLU A 272 7.05 -16.04 -1.08
C GLU A 272 5.76 -16.54 -1.73
N MET A 273 5.37 -17.77 -1.36
CA MET A 273 4.03 -18.30 -1.61
C MET A 273 3.12 -17.98 -0.41
N THR A 274 2.57 -16.77 -0.33
CA THR A 274 1.89 -16.26 0.87
C THR A 274 0.80 -17.19 1.40
N ASP A 275 -0.09 -17.68 0.54
CA ASP A 275 -1.23 -18.50 0.97
C ASP A 275 -0.77 -19.85 1.53
N ARG A 276 0.17 -20.50 0.86
CA ARG A 276 0.76 -21.76 1.33
C ARG A 276 1.54 -21.56 2.63
N CYS A 277 2.29 -20.47 2.73
CA CYS A 277 3.03 -20.14 3.93
C CYS A 277 2.11 -19.84 5.11
N ARG A 278 1.02 -19.11 4.90
CA ARG A 278 0.00 -18.86 5.93
C ARG A 278 -0.58 -20.17 6.45
N ALA A 279 -0.95 -21.09 5.56
CA ALA A 279 -1.44 -22.41 5.95
C ALA A 279 -0.39 -23.20 6.76
N ALA A 280 0.87 -23.22 6.31
CA ALA A 280 1.97 -23.90 7.00
C ALA A 280 2.22 -23.34 8.41
N ARG A 281 2.16 -22.01 8.57
CA ARG A 281 2.30 -21.33 9.87
C ARG A 281 1.16 -21.68 10.82
N VAL A 282 -0.08 -21.72 10.33
CA VAL A 282 -1.24 -22.14 11.15
C VAL A 282 -1.08 -23.58 11.61
N ALA A 283 -0.77 -24.50 10.69
CA ALA A 283 -0.56 -25.91 11.01
C ALA A 283 0.57 -26.09 12.04
N LYS A 284 1.67 -25.36 11.90
CA LYS A 284 2.79 -25.44 12.85
C LYS A 284 2.44 -24.90 14.22
N ARG A 285 1.67 -23.80 14.29
CA ARG A 285 1.19 -23.26 15.57
C ARG A 285 0.29 -24.26 16.29
N GLU A 286 -0.60 -24.92 15.56
CA GLU A 286 -1.45 -25.97 16.14
C GLU A 286 -0.63 -27.16 16.65
N GLU A 287 0.34 -27.63 15.88
CA GLU A 287 1.27 -28.68 16.29
C GLU A 287 1.98 -28.34 17.61
N LEU A 288 2.55 -27.14 17.70
CA LEU A 288 3.24 -26.68 18.91
C LEU A 288 2.29 -26.55 20.11
N SER A 289 1.05 -26.11 19.90
CA SER A 289 0.06 -26.01 20.97
C SER A 289 -0.41 -27.35 21.52
N ARG A 290 -0.23 -28.45 20.77
CA ARG A 290 -0.53 -29.81 21.24
C ARG A 290 0.64 -30.45 22.00
N GLN A 291 1.85 -29.90 21.88
CA GLN A 291 3.07 -30.44 22.49
C GLN A 291 3.44 -29.76 23.83
N GLY A 292 2.82 -28.62 24.15
CA GLY A 292 3.00 -27.89 25.41
C GLY A 292 1.75 -27.96 26.27
#